data_AF-A0A9D4S1Y1-F1
#
_entry.id   AF-A0A9D4S1Y1-F1
#
_cell.length_a   1.000
_cell.length_b   1.000
_cell.length_c   1.000
_cell.angle_alpha   90.00
_cell.angle_beta   90.00
_cell.angle_gamma   90.00
#
_symmetry.space_group_name_H-M   'P 1'
#
loop_
_entity.id
_entity.type
_entity.pdbx_description
1 polymer ?
#
loop_
_entity_poly.entity_id
_entity_poly.type
_entity_poly.pdbx_seq_one_letter_code
_entity_poly.pdbx_strand_id
1 'polypeptide(L)'
;MYLPGDVDVTTMKKHLCKVFHGKEINSIAATARKKLVLHFDLNKTIVPVDSATGETVEAALNVYLSGLAQGKDRQGEWHSKHELSTAPVEQDDVSYYKFEEKRLLPQITRDRSAFRYHLMSFTDKPQGSKFKPHLKELLNSLTWTLPYEEKAHKDLTVPGSTSYRYHFILPAFYKLLESLVTENRNFCVVFRTYGSDAKSVLSSIRQAVSGDFPFGRKLLPLLDDIDETVYFVSRQNDIEDVFTIDRCSSDCSDINDMTSKTDEEIYSWISNMVGIHAIRDNCNDWLRHDFDSRRGKPFWIDKTDEFHHHVFFDDNIRPGSVDSIANIRVRDNFVSAFRNIDRKEEHAYLNKNLVPVVFTDAIMDDEYFVKQLRLCEDNFSKDVYTY
;
A
#
# COMPACT_ATOMS: atom_id res chain seq x y z
N MET A 1 12.45 -54.58 46.04
CA MET A 1 12.86 -53.17 45.87
C MET A 1 12.63 -52.84 44.41
N TYR A 2 11.50 -52.18 44.12
CA TYR A 2 11.10 -51.75 42.78
C TYR A 2 11.70 -50.37 42.52
N LEU A 3 12.40 -50.18 41.40
CA LEU A 3 12.80 -48.87 40.89
C LEU A 3 11.74 -48.43 39.86
N PRO A 4 11.15 -47.23 39.95
CA PRO A 4 10.20 -46.74 38.95
C PRO A 4 10.96 -46.27 37.71
N GLY A 5 10.52 -46.78 36.56
CA GLY A 5 11.08 -46.50 35.24
C GLY A 5 10.73 -45.11 34.70
N ASP A 6 11.48 -44.77 33.66
CA ASP A 6 11.48 -43.54 32.88
C ASP A 6 10.11 -42.88 32.71
N VAL A 7 10.03 -41.63 33.14
CA VAL A 7 8.90 -40.76 32.88
C VAL A 7 8.93 -40.39 31.40
N ASP A 8 8.04 -41.02 30.62
CA ASP A 8 7.84 -40.71 29.20
C ASP A 8 7.38 -39.25 29.04
N VAL A 9 8.32 -38.40 28.63
CA VAL A 9 8.14 -36.97 28.33
C VAL A 9 7.00 -36.75 27.32
N THR A 10 6.72 -37.72 26.45
CA THR A 10 5.64 -37.68 25.47
C THR A 10 4.27 -37.80 26.14
N THR A 11 4.14 -38.71 27.11
CA THR A 11 2.93 -38.87 27.92
C THR A 11 2.70 -37.64 28.80
N MET A 12 3.76 -37.03 29.33
CA MET A 12 3.67 -35.81 30.13
C MET A 12 3.25 -34.58 29.30
N LYS A 13 3.78 -34.42 28.07
CA LYS A 13 3.34 -33.38 27.11
C LYS A 13 1.87 -33.55 26.71
N LYS A 14 1.43 -34.79 26.44
CA LYS A 14 0.02 -35.07 26.13
C LYS A 14 -0.90 -34.78 27.33
N HIS A 15 -0.44 -35.06 28.55
CA HIS A 15 -1.21 -34.76 29.76
C HIS A 15 -1.31 -33.25 30.01
N LEU A 16 -0.22 -32.50 29.85
CA LEU A 16 -0.22 -31.04 29.97
C LEU A 16 -1.10 -30.37 28.89
N CYS A 17 -1.06 -30.82 27.63
CA CYS A 17 -1.98 -30.33 26.60
C CYS A 17 -3.46 -30.63 26.92
N LYS A 18 -3.77 -31.81 27.50
CA LYS A 18 -5.13 -32.16 27.93
C LYS A 18 -5.63 -31.30 29.09
N VAL A 19 -4.75 -30.94 30.02
CA VAL A 19 -5.08 -30.12 31.20
C VAL A 19 -5.28 -28.65 30.82
N PHE A 20 -4.56 -28.12 29.82
CA PHE A 20 -4.67 -26.71 29.42
C PHE A 20 -5.67 -26.43 28.27
N HIS A 21 -6.01 -27.41 27.42
CA HIS A 21 -6.79 -27.17 26.20
C HIS A 21 -7.96 -28.14 26.02
N GLY A 22 -8.68 -28.46 27.09
CA GLY A 22 -9.75 -29.46 27.11
C GLY A 22 -10.65 -29.49 25.86
N LYS A 23 -10.33 -30.38 24.90
CA LYS A 23 -11.22 -31.09 23.97
C LYS A 23 -10.41 -32.06 23.12
N GLU A 24 -10.96 -33.24 22.91
CA GLU A 24 -10.40 -34.30 22.07
C GLU A 24 -10.23 -33.81 20.62
N ILE A 25 -9.03 -34.04 20.08
CA ILE A 25 -8.68 -33.73 18.70
C ILE A 25 -9.25 -34.82 17.82
N ASN A 26 -10.42 -34.56 17.23
CA ASN A 26 -10.83 -35.25 16.01
C ASN A 26 -10.06 -34.62 14.83
N SER A 27 -9.37 -35.49 14.11
CA SER A 27 -8.57 -35.20 12.92
C SER A 27 -9.43 -34.58 11.80
N ILE A 28 -9.27 -33.28 11.60
CA ILE A 28 -8.62 -32.59 10.46
C ILE A 28 -8.64 -31.14 10.93
N ALA A 29 -7.57 -30.67 11.56
CA ALA A 29 -7.42 -29.25 11.82
C ALA A 29 -7.25 -28.60 10.45
N ALA A 30 -8.33 -28.00 9.92
CA ALA A 30 -8.18 -26.96 8.91
C ALA A 30 -7.19 -25.97 9.53
N THR A 31 -5.97 -25.91 8.98
CA THR A 31 -4.96 -24.94 9.40
C THR A 31 -5.64 -23.58 9.35
N ALA A 32 -5.78 -22.94 10.52
CA ALA A 32 -6.43 -21.64 10.60
C ALA A 32 -5.72 -20.70 9.62
N ARG A 33 -6.48 -20.05 8.73
CA ARG A 33 -5.91 -19.08 7.79
C ARG A 33 -5.18 -17.99 8.58
N LYS A 34 -3.98 -17.63 8.12
CA LYS A 34 -3.20 -16.55 8.73
C LYS A 34 -3.99 -15.26 8.77
N LYS A 35 -3.75 -14.45 9.80
CA LYS A 35 -4.20 -13.07 9.85
C LYS A 35 -3.50 -12.27 8.76
N LEU A 36 -4.27 -11.51 8.00
CA LEU A 36 -3.74 -10.61 6.97
C LEU A 36 -3.41 -9.25 7.59
N VAL A 37 -2.22 -8.73 7.32
CA VAL A 37 -1.84 -7.37 7.70
C VAL A 37 -1.51 -6.62 6.42
N LEU A 38 -2.46 -5.81 5.96
CA LEU A 38 -2.44 -5.21 4.64
C LEU A 38 -1.98 -3.77 4.73
N HIS A 39 -0.81 -3.49 4.20
CA HIS A 39 -0.21 -2.16 4.13
C HIS A 39 -0.59 -1.54 2.79
N PHE A 40 -1.19 -0.35 2.81
CA PHE A 40 -1.59 0.36 1.59
C PHE A 40 -0.98 1.74 1.58
N ASP A 41 -0.22 2.05 0.53
CA ASP A 41 -0.03 3.45 0.17
C ASP A 41 -1.36 4.11 -0.22
N LEU A 42 -1.39 5.44 -0.20
CA LEU A 42 -2.58 6.22 -0.50
C LEU A 42 -2.58 6.71 -1.95
N ASN A 43 -1.71 7.65 -2.28
CA ASN A 43 -1.78 8.42 -3.52
C ASN A 43 -1.31 7.56 -4.70
N LYS A 44 -2.11 7.48 -5.77
CA LYS A 44 -1.89 6.56 -6.91
C LYS A 44 -1.85 5.07 -6.54
N THR A 45 -2.36 4.74 -5.36
CA THR A 45 -2.61 3.36 -4.92
C THR A 45 -4.10 3.15 -4.71
N ILE A 46 -4.72 3.88 -3.79
CA ILE A 46 -6.17 3.86 -3.56
C ILE A 46 -6.84 5.24 -3.68
N VAL A 47 -6.05 6.32 -3.74
CA VAL A 47 -6.54 7.71 -3.89
C VAL A 47 -6.06 8.26 -5.24
N PRO A 48 -6.96 8.80 -6.08
CA PRO A 48 -6.61 9.29 -7.42
C PRO A 48 -5.92 10.63 -7.47
N VAL A 49 -6.01 11.44 -6.41
CA VAL A 49 -5.40 12.77 -6.37
C VAL A 49 -4.81 13.09 -5.01
N ASP A 50 -3.62 13.67 -5.04
CA ASP A 50 -2.87 14.09 -3.85
C ASP A 50 -3.35 15.48 -3.40
N SER A 51 -3.83 15.61 -2.16
CA SER A 51 -4.33 16.89 -1.63
C SER A 51 -3.26 17.98 -1.57
N ALA A 52 -1.98 17.61 -1.47
CA ALA A 52 -0.87 18.57 -1.43
C ALA A 52 -0.63 19.26 -2.78
N THR A 53 -1.13 18.68 -3.88
CA THR A 53 -0.90 19.21 -5.23
C THR A 53 -1.95 20.22 -5.68
N GLY A 54 -3.14 20.22 -5.06
CA GLY A 54 -4.29 21.03 -5.49
C GLY A 54 -4.79 20.70 -6.91
N GLU A 55 -4.39 19.55 -7.46
CA GLU A 55 -4.77 19.09 -8.80
C GLU A 55 -6.23 18.61 -8.84
N THR A 56 -6.85 18.64 -10.04
CA THR A 56 -8.10 17.89 -10.26
C THR A 56 -7.79 16.43 -10.60
N VAL A 57 -8.77 15.53 -10.50
CA VAL A 57 -8.60 14.12 -10.88
C VAL A 57 -8.20 13.98 -12.36
N GLU A 58 -8.77 14.80 -13.24
CA GLU A 58 -8.41 14.81 -14.67
C GLU A 58 -6.96 15.20 -14.89
N ALA A 59 -6.49 16.24 -14.18
CA ALA A 59 -5.11 16.69 -14.24
C ALA A 59 -4.15 15.61 -13.70
N ALA A 60 -4.46 15.02 -12.55
CA ALA A 60 -3.66 13.97 -11.94
C ALA A 60 -3.53 12.72 -12.85
N LEU A 61 -4.63 12.30 -13.48
CA LEU A 61 -4.61 11.18 -14.43
C LEU A 61 -3.84 11.51 -15.71
N ASN A 62 -3.89 12.75 -16.22
CA ASN A 62 -3.05 13.15 -17.35
C ASN A 62 -1.56 13.05 -17.01
N VAL A 63 -1.17 13.52 -15.81
CA VAL A 63 0.21 13.38 -15.32
C VAL A 63 0.58 11.90 -15.19
N TYR A 64 -0.31 11.06 -14.67
CA TYR A 64 -0.07 9.61 -14.55
C TYR A 64 0.12 8.95 -15.93
N LEU A 65 -0.81 9.19 -16.87
CA LEU A 65 -0.75 8.67 -18.24
C LEU A 65 0.52 9.12 -18.97
N SER A 66 1.01 10.33 -18.70
CA SER A 66 2.28 10.80 -19.28
C SER A 66 3.48 9.95 -18.88
N GLY A 67 3.44 9.33 -17.69
CA GLY A 67 4.46 8.41 -17.20
C GLY A 67 4.36 7.01 -17.82
N LEU A 68 3.14 6.58 -18.18
CA LEU A 68 2.89 5.28 -18.80
C LEU A 68 3.05 5.30 -20.33
N ALA A 69 2.85 6.46 -20.95
CA ALA A 69 2.96 6.62 -22.38
C ALA A 69 4.43 6.51 -22.79
N GLN A 70 4.83 5.34 -23.31
CA GLN A 70 6.17 5.07 -23.83
C GLN A 70 6.30 5.53 -25.28
N GLY A 71 7.51 5.94 -25.67
CA GLY A 71 7.79 6.45 -26.99
C GLY A 71 9.28 6.57 -27.24
N LYS A 72 9.63 7.14 -28.39
CA LYS A 72 11.02 7.42 -28.76
C LYS A 72 11.25 8.91 -28.93
N ASP A 73 12.38 9.39 -28.43
CA ASP A 73 12.92 10.69 -28.82
C ASP A 73 13.54 10.57 -30.22
N ARG A 74 12.98 11.29 -31.18
CA ARG A 74 13.52 11.42 -32.53
C ARG A 74 13.83 12.89 -32.77
N GLN A 75 15.11 13.22 -32.68
CA GLN A 75 15.62 14.57 -32.96
C GLN A 75 15.00 15.67 -32.09
N GLY A 76 14.70 15.38 -30.82
CA GLY A 76 14.11 16.34 -29.89
C GLY A 76 12.58 16.41 -29.95
N GLU A 77 11.94 15.51 -30.69
CA GLU A 77 10.49 15.30 -30.66
C GLU A 77 10.17 13.90 -30.13
N TRP A 78 9.18 13.84 -29.23
CA TRP A 78 8.72 12.57 -28.67
C TRP A 78 7.60 11.98 -29.53
N HIS A 79 7.79 10.73 -29.95
CA HIS A 79 6.80 9.97 -30.72
C HIS A 79 6.30 8.78 -29.91
N SER A 80 5.01 8.81 -29.59
CA SER A 80 4.33 7.77 -28.82
C SER A 80 4.28 6.43 -29.54
N LYS A 81 4.49 5.35 -28.78
CA LYS A 81 4.01 4.01 -29.11
C LYS A 81 2.48 3.93 -28.99
N HIS A 82 1.90 2.79 -29.38
CA HIS A 82 0.45 2.59 -29.33
C HIS A 82 -0.04 2.24 -27.93
N GLU A 83 0.75 1.48 -27.16
CA GLU A 83 0.33 0.90 -25.88
C GLU A 83 0.92 1.67 -24.70
N LEU A 84 0.16 1.71 -23.60
CA LEU A 84 0.63 2.19 -22.30
C LEU A 84 1.44 1.09 -21.62
N SER A 85 2.51 1.46 -20.93
CA SER A 85 3.34 0.50 -20.18
C SER A 85 3.98 1.15 -18.97
N THR A 86 4.00 0.42 -17.86
CA THR A 86 4.69 0.82 -16.62
C THR A 86 6.22 0.73 -16.73
N ALA A 87 6.73 0.03 -17.75
CA ALA A 87 8.16 -0.12 -18.01
C ALA A 87 8.52 0.14 -19.49
N PRO A 88 9.76 0.56 -19.79
CA PRO A 88 10.29 0.58 -21.15
C PRO A 88 10.12 -0.79 -21.83
N VAL A 89 9.58 -0.83 -23.05
CA VAL A 89 9.42 -2.07 -23.83
C VAL A 89 10.71 -2.38 -24.60
N GLU A 90 11.35 -1.33 -25.12
CA GLU A 90 12.67 -1.37 -25.76
C GLU A 90 13.68 -0.56 -24.93
N GLN A 91 14.97 -0.87 -25.11
CA GLN A 91 16.06 -0.25 -24.32
C GLN A 91 16.13 1.28 -24.48
N ASP A 92 15.70 1.82 -25.62
CA ASP A 92 15.70 3.25 -25.94
C ASP A 92 14.34 3.92 -25.71
N ASP A 93 13.36 3.20 -25.14
CA ASP A 93 12.07 3.80 -24.81
C ASP A 93 12.21 4.82 -23.67
N VAL A 94 11.47 5.91 -23.82
CA VAL A 94 11.35 6.94 -22.82
C VAL A 94 9.89 7.35 -22.70
N SER A 95 9.40 7.47 -21.46
CA SER A 95 8.04 7.98 -21.24
C SER A 95 7.95 9.45 -21.60
N TYR A 96 6.76 9.92 -21.99
CA TYR A 96 6.55 11.34 -22.26
C TYR A 96 6.93 12.21 -21.04
N TYR A 97 6.61 11.75 -19.83
CA TYR A 97 7.03 12.37 -18.58
C TYR A 97 8.56 12.56 -18.54
N LYS A 98 9.33 11.49 -18.76
CA LYS A 98 10.81 11.53 -18.66
C LYS A 98 11.45 12.33 -19.78
N PHE A 99 10.84 12.30 -20.97
CA PHE A 99 11.24 13.15 -22.09
C PHE A 99 11.08 14.64 -21.75
N GLU A 100 9.90 15.06 -21.27
CA GLU A 100 9.66 16.46 -20.88
C GLU A 100 10.49 16.86 -19.65
N GLU A 101 10.70 15.94 -18.70
CA GLU A 101 11.55 16.16 -17.52
C GLU A 101 12.96 16.56 -17.94
N LYS A 102 13.58 15.80 -18.85
CA LYS A 102 14.93 16.09 -19.39
C LYS A 102 14.97 17.41 -20.16
N ARG A 103 13.90 17.76 -20.88
CA ARG A 103 13.82 18.96 -21.73
C ARG A 103 13.60 20.24 -20.91
N LEU A 104 12.75 20.18 -19.90
CA LEU A 104 12.24 21.34 -19.18
C LEU A 104 12.97 21.59 -17.85
N LEU A 105 13.38 20.56 -17.10
CA LEU A 105 14.03 20.76 -15.79
C LEU A 105 15.36 21.54 -15.84
N PRO A 106 16.23 21.42 -16.87
CA PRO A 106 17.40 22.29 -16.98
C PRO A 106 17.06 23.78 -17.07
N GLN A 107 15.84 24.11 -17.51
CA GLN A 107 15.32 25.47 -17.65
C GLN A 107 14.45 25.88 -16.45
N ILE A 108 13.90 24.92 -15.70
CA ILE A 108 13.03 25.10 -14.53
C ILE A 108 13.82 24.71 -13.28
N THR A 109 14.61 25.64 -12.75
CA THR A 109 15.70 25.30 -11.82
C THR A 109 15.29 25.12 -10.36
N ARG A 110 14.01 25.30 -9.96
CA ARG A 110 13.60 25.14 -8.54
C ARG A 110 12.18 24.65 -8.30
N ASP A 111 11.25 24.88 -9.22
CA ASP A 111 9.83 24.59 -9.00
C ASP A 111 9.32 23.46 -9.92
N ARG A 112 9.21 22.25 -9.37
CA ARG A 112 8.61 21.11 -10.09
C ARG A 112 7.13 21.32 -10.38
N SER A 113 6.46 22.29 -9.76
CA SER A 113 5.04 22.60 -10.00
C SER A 113 4.80 23.09 -11.42
N ALA A 114 5.70 23.91 -11.99
CA ALA A 114 5.60 24.35 -13.38
C ALA A 114 5.74 23.19 -14.38
N PHE A 115 6.66 22.27 -14.08
CA PHE A 115 6.81 21.04 -14.86
C PHE A 115 5.57 20.14 -14.75
N ARG A 116 5.01 19.95 -13.55
CA ARG A 116 3.76 19.19 -13.37
C ARG A 116 2.59 19.84 -14.10
N TYR A 117 2.43 21.16 -14.00
CA TYR A 117 1.38 21.90 -14.71
C TYR A 117 1.44 21.66 -16.22
N HIS A 118 2.64 21.59 -16.79
CA HIS A 118 2.81 21.24 -18.20
C HIS A 118 2.22 19.86 -18.55
N LEU A 119 2.27 18.89 -17.64
CA LEU A 119 1.81 17.52 -17.88
C LEU A 119 0.29 17.33 -17.61
N MET A 120 -0.36 18.25 -16.89
CA MET A 120 -1.79 18.16 -16.54
C MET A 120 -2.73 18.12 -17.76
N SER A 121 -2.27 18.55 -18.93
CA SER A 121 -3.03 18.55 -20.19
C SER A 121 -2.42 17.63 -21.26
N PHE A 122 -1.66 16.61 -20.85
CA PHE A 122 -0.95 15.69 -21.75
C PHE A 122 -1.82 15.19 -22.92
N THR A 123 -3.03 14.70 -22.64
CA THR A 123 -3.93 14.14 -23.65
C THR A 123 -4.59 15.18 -24.57
N ASP A 124 -4.46 16.47 -24.26
CA ASP A 124 -4.92 17.54 -25.16
C ASP A 124 -3.83 18.03 -26.12
N LYS A 125 -2.58 17.57 -25.92
CA LYS A 125 -1.46 17.86 -26.82
C LYS A 125 -1.39 16.89 -27.99
N PRO A 126 -0.81 17.27 -29.15
CA PRO A 126 -0.65 16.38 -30.30
C PRO A 126 0.00 15.04 -29.94
N GLN A 127 1.04 15.06 -29.10
CA GLN A 127 1.82 13.89 -28.67
C GLN A 127 0.97 12.89 -27.84
N GLY A 128 0.06 13.41 -27.02
CA GLY A 128 -0.77 12.62 -26.09
C GLY A 128 -2.20 12.37 -26.56
N SER A 129 -2.66 13.04 -27.62
CA SER A 129 -4.04 12.99 -28.12
C SER A 129 -4.61 11.58 -28.32
N LYS A 130 -3.77 10.63 -28.75
CA LYS A 130 -4.15 9.22 -28.91
C LYS A 130 -4.53 8.51 -27.61
N PHE A 131 -4.09 9.02 -26.45
CA PHE A 131 -4.39 8.45 -25.13
C PHE A 131 -5.65 9.06 -24.48
N LYS A 132 -6.29 10.04 -25.13
CA LYS A 132 -7.55 10.64 -24.67
C LYS A 132 -8.68 9.61 -24.45
N PRO A 133 -8.83 8.55 -25.27
CA PRO A 133 -9.79 7.48 -24.98
C PRO A 133 -9.50 6.76 -23.66
N HIS A 134 -8.23 6.46 -23.36
CA HIS A 134 -7.83 5.83 -22.09
C HIS A 134 -8.15 6.74 -20.89
N LEU A 135 -7.86 8.04 -21.00
CA LEU A 135 -8.25 9.00 -19.95
C LEU A 135 -9.77 8.99 -19.71
N LYS A 136 -10.55 8.98 -20.79
CA LYS A 136 -12.02 8.94 -20.70
C LYS A 136 -12.52 7.66 -20.02
N GLU A 137 -11.93 6.50 -20.33
CA GLU A 137 -12.27 5.23 -19.69
C GLU A 137 -11.98 5.27 -18.18
N LEU A 138 -10.79 5.73 -17.79
CA LEU A 138 -10.41 5.87 -16.37
C LEU A 138 -11.36 6.82 -15.62
N LEU A 139 -11.68 7.97 -16.21
CA LEU A 139 -12.60 8.95 -15.60
C LEU A 139 -14.01 8.38 -15.47
N ASN A 140 -14.49 7.65 -16.48
CA ASN A 140 -15.80 7.00 -16.41
C ASN A 140 -15.87 5.98 -15.27
N SER A 141 -14.82 5.16 -15.10
CA SER A 141 -14.74 4.17 -14.01
C SER A 141 -14.63 4.81 -12.64
N LEU A 142 -13.98 5.97 -12.53
CA LEU A 142 -13.90 6.75 -11.30
C LEU A 142 -15.14 7.60 -11.00
N THR A 143 -16.06 7.74 -11.95
CA THR A 143 -17.19 8.66 -11.80
C THR A 143 -18.10 8.22 -10.67
N TRP A 144 -18.40 9.14 -9.77
CA TRP A 144 -19.42 8.94 -8.75
C TRP A 144 -20.81 8.89 -9.40
N THR A 145 -21.46 7.74 -9.31
CA THR A 145 -22.73 7.48 -10.01
C THR A 145 -23.97 7.67 -9.15
N LEU A 146 -23.82 7.84 -7.84
CA LEU A 146 -24.95 8.05 -6.93
C LEU A 146 -25.39 9.53 -6.93
N PRO A 147 -26.67 9.84 -6.67
CA PRO A 147 -27.11 11.22 -6.44
C PRO A 147 -26.25 11.90 -5.40
N TYR A 148 -25.77 13.11 -5.68
CA TYR A 148 -24.88 13.81 -4.75
C TYR A 148 -25.66 14.58 -3.68
N GLU A 149 -25.28 14.40 -2.41
CA GLU A 149 -25.74 15.17 -1.28
C GLU A 149 -24.50 15.60 -0.48
N GLU A 150 -24.31 16.91 -0.32
CA GLU A 150 -23.12 17.50 0.30
C GLU A 150 -22.82 16.90 1.69
N LYS A 151 -23.84 16.76 2.53
CA LYS A 151 -23.67 16.26 3.90
C LYS A 151 -23.22 14.81 3.95
N ALA A 152 -23.64 14.00 2.99
CA ALA A 152 -23.42 12.56 2.99
C ALA A 152 -22.20 12.13 2.18
N HIS A 153 -21.83 12.88 1.14
CA HIS A 153 -20.87 12.41 0.12
C HIS A 153 -19.61 13.27 -0.03
N LYS A 154 -19.51 14.40 0.68
CA LYS A 154 -18.36 15.32 0.55
C LYS A 154 -17.01 14.65 0.83
N ASP A 155 -16.95 13.69 1.76
CA ASP A 155 -15.70 13.02 2.12
C ASP A 155 -15.50 11.72 1.31
N LEU A 156 -16.51 11.30 0.53
CA LEU A 156 -16.46 10.15 -0.37
C LEU A 156 -16.07 10.51 -1.80
N THR A 157 -16.07 11.81 -2.12
CA THR A 157 -15.96 12.27 -3.50
C THR A 157 -15.04 13.47 -3.65
N VAL A 158 -14.39 13.56 -4.81
CA VAL A 158 -13.58 14.71 -5.21
C VAL A 158 -14.29 15.44 -6.36
N PRO A 159 -14.41 16.77 -6.33
CA PRO A 159 -14.94 17.52 -7.45
C PRO A 159 -14.04 17.43 -8.68
N GLY A 160 -14.63 17.22 -9.85
CA GLY A 160 -13.95 17.30 -11.14
C GLY A 160 -13.90 18.70 -11.72
N SER A 161 -13.38 18.80 -12.94
CA SER A 161 -13.34 20.03 -13.74
C SER A 161 -14.71 20.54 -14.22
N THR A 162 -15.75 19.71 -14.11
CA THR A 162 -17.14 20.01 -14.54
C THR A 162 -18.12 19.63 -13.41
N SER A 163 -19.41 19.45 -13.71
CA SER A 163 -20.40 18.94 -12.73
C SER A 163 -20.15 17.49 -12.29
N TYR A 164 -19.16 16.80 -12.87
CA TYR A 164 -18.77 15.45 -12.43
C TYR A 164 -18.08 15.47 -11.07
N ARG A 165 -18.31 14.39 -10.32
CA ARG A 165 -17.56 14.05 -9.11
C ARG A 165 -16.98 12.66 -9.30
N TYR A 166 -15.83 12.44 -8.69
CA TYR A 166 -15.13 11.15 -8.73
C TYR A 166 -15.06 10.55 -7.34
N HIS A 167 -14.93 9.23 -7.26
CA HIS A 167 -14.64 8.53 -6.01
C HIS A 167 -13.33 9.04 -5.40
N PHE A 168 -13.34 9.36 -4.09
CA PHE A 168 -12.13 9.76 -3.37
C PHE A 168 -11.22 8.56 -3.07
N ILE A 169 -11.81 7.41 -2.74
CA ILE A 169 -11.13 6.13 -2.61
C ILE A 169 -11.62 5.20 -3.71
N LEU A 170 -10.71 4.48 -4.36
CA LEU A 170 -11.05 3.57 -5.46
C LEU A 170 -12.14 2.55 -5.04
N PRO A 171 -13.17 2.32 -5.88
CA PRO A 171 -14.16 1.28 -5.65
C PRO A 171 -13.54 -0.11 -5.39
N ALA A 172 -12.44 -0.43 -6.08
CA ALA A 172 -11.71 -1.69 -5.90
C ALA A 172 -11.22 -1.92 -4.46
N PHE A 173 -10.91 -0.86 -3.71
CA PHE A 173 -10.49 -0.98 -2.32
C PHE A 173 -11.68 -1.32 -1.41
N TYR A 174 -12.85 -0.71 -1.60
CA TYR A 174 -14.06 -1.10 -0.89
C TYR A 174 -14.45 -2.54 -1.19
N LYS A 175 -14.29 -2.98 -2.45
CA LYS A 175 -14.53 -4.37 -2.85
C LYS A 175 -13.63 -5.36 -2.10
N LEU A 176 -12.36 -5.01 -1.88
CA LEU A 176 -11.46 -5.79 -1.02
C LEU A 176 -12.00 -5.90 0.40
N LEU A 177 -12.34 -4.78 1.04
CA LEU A 177 -12.89 -4.79 2.40
C LEU A 177 -14.16 -5.66 2.49
N GLU A 178 -15.06 -5.53 1.52
CA GLU A 178 -16.28 -6.34 1.47
C GLU A 178 -15.95 -7.83 1.35
N SER A 179 -14.97 -8.20 0.52
CA SER A 179 -14.53 -9.60 0.36
C SER A 179 -13.98 -10.13 1.67
N LEU A 180 -13.12 -9.38 2.35
CA LEU A 180 -12.51 -9.78 3.62
C LEU A 180 -13.55 -9.98 4.73
N VAL A 181 -14.51 -9.05 4.85
CA VAL A 181 -15.62 -9.17 5.82
C VAL A 181 -16.54 -10.33 5.48
N THR A 182 -16.93 -10.47 4.20
CA THR A 182 -17.85 -11.54 3.75
C THR A 182 -17.22 -12.93 3.93
N GLU A 183 -15.91 -13.05 3.70
CA GLU A 183 -15.16 -14.30 3.90
C GLU A 183 -14.77 -14.53 5.38
N ASN A 184 -15.18 -13.66 6.30
CA ASN A 184 -14.86 -13.70 7.73
C ASN A 184 -13.35 -13.85 7.97
N ARG A 185 -12.54 -13.07 7.23
CA ARG A 185 -11.08 -13.07 7.36
C ARG A 185 -10.68 -12.35 8.64
N ASN A 186 -9.64 -12.86 9.30
CA ASN A 186 -8.92 -12.08 10.32
C ASN A 186 -7.95 -11.15 9.58
N PHE A 187 -8.16 -9.83 9.65
CA PHE A 187 -7.31 -8.87 8.97
C PHE A 187 -7.12 -7.56 9.73
N CYS A 188 -6.10 -6.82 9.32
CA CYS A 188 -5.85 -5.43 9.67
C CYS A 188 -5.45 -4.68 8.39
N VAL A 189 -5.90 -3.44 8.24
CA VAL A 189 -5.43 -2.51 7.21
C VAL A 189 -4.61 -1.41 7.86
N VAL A 190 -3.45 -1.13 7.30
CA VAL A 190 -2.56 -0.06 7.72
C VAL A 190 -2.30 0.84 6.51
N PHE A 191 -2.85 2.04 6.51
CA PHE A 191 -2.49 3.05 5.52
C PHE A 191 -1.09 3.59 5.80
N ARG A 192 -0.25 3.67 4.78
CA ARG A 192 1.17 4.06 4.85
C ARG A 192 1.38 5.25 3.93
N THR A 193 1.57 6.46 4.45
CA THR A 193 1.72 7.65 3.61
C THR A 193 2.91 8.51 4.03
N TYR A 194 3.50 9.20 3.07
CA TYR A 194 4.42 10.30 3.36
C TYR A 194 3.72 11.65 3.53
N GLY A 195 2.48 11.76 3.06
CA GLY A 195 1.68 12.99 3.04
C GLY A 195 0.78 13.17 4.26
N SER A 196 -0.23 14.03 4.11
CA SER A 196 -1.21 14.37 5.15
C SER A 196 -2.59 13.72 4.94
N ASP A 197 -2.78 12.93 3.89
CA ASP A 197 -4.09 12.40 3.46
C ASP A 197 -4.69 11.34 4.40
N ALA A 198 -3.90 10.78 5.32
CA ALA A 198 -4.31 9.70 6.21
C ALA A 198 -5.63 9.97 6.94
N LYS A 199 -5.80 11.16 7.54
CA LYS A 199 -7.03 11.51 8.27
C LYS A 199 -8.23 11.59 7.35
N SER A 200 -8.07 12.18 6.17
CA SER A 200 -9.14 12.29 5.17
C SER A 200 -9.59 10.91 4.69
N VAL A 201 -8.65 9.98 4.46
CA VAL A 201 -8.93 8.59 4.08
C VAL A 201 -9.69 7.85 5.19
N LEU A 202 -9.23 7.94 6.44
CA LEU A 202 -9.92 7.33 7.58
C LEU A 202 -11.35 7.88 7.76
N SER A 203 -11.51 9.20 7.67
CA SER A 203 -12.82 9.86 7.73
C SER A 203 -13.74 9.42 6.59
N SER A 204 -13.21 9.30 5.37
CA SER A 204 -13.95 8.83 4.20
C SER A 204 -14.44 7.39 4.39
N ILE A 205 -13.58 6.50 4.88
CA ILE A 205 -13.97 5.12 5.17
C ILE A 205 -15.04 5.08 6.26
N ARG A 206 -14.89 5.84 7.34
CA ARG A 206 -15.92 5.94 8.39
C ARG A 206 -17.26 6.44 7.83
N GLN A 207 -17.25 7.43 6.94
CA GLN A 207 -18.46 7.91 6.25
C GLN A 207 -19.05 6.82 5.33
N ALA A 208 -18.22 6.09 4.59
CA ALA A 208 -18.67 5.00 3.72
C ALA A 208 -19.30 3.85 4.51
N VAL A 209 -18.72 3.51 5.66
CA VAL A 209 -19.16 2.40 6.53
C VAL A 209 -20.43 2.76 7.29
N SER A 210 -20.52 3.99 7.82
CA SER A 210 -21.68 4.45 8.58
C SER A 210 -22.86 4.86 7.70
N GLY A 211 -22.61 5.20 6.44
CA GLY A 211 -23.65 5.51 5.47
C GLY A 211 -24.30 4.27 4.87
N ASP A 212 -25.54 4.43 4.39
CA ASP A 212 -26.25 3.36 3.68
C ASP A 212 -25.86 3.30 2.19
N PHE A 213 -24.56 3.11 1.91
CA PHE A 213 -24.05 3.05 0.54
C PHE A 213 -24.00 1.62 -0.01
N PRO A 214 -24.25 1.40 -1.32
CA PRO A 214 -24.15 0.07 -1.92
C PRO A 214 -22.84 -0.68 -1.63
N PHE A 215 -21.71 0.04 -1.59
CA PHE A 215 -20.36 -0.48 -1.30
C PHE A 215 -19.95 -0.40 0.20
N GLY A 216 -20.81 0.19 1.05
CA GLY A 216 -20.54 0.42 2.48
C GLY A 216 -21.35 -0.48 3.41
N ARG A 217 -22.53 -0.94 2.97
CA ARG A 217 -23.49 -1.73 3.77
C ARG A 217 -22.89 -2.94 4.47
N LYS A 218 -22.02 -3.67 3.78
CA LYS A 218 -21.38 -4.89 4.33
C LYS A 218 -20.23 -4.58 5.29
N LEU A 219 -19.79 -3.33 5.32
CA LEU A 219 -18.62 -2.92 6.08
C LEU A 219 -18.99 -2.42 7.49
N LEU A 220 -20.27 -2.37 7.86
CA LEU A 220 -20.73 -1.95 9.18
C LEU A 220 -19.97 -2.60 10.36
N PRO A 221 -19.58 -3.89 10.31
CA PRO A 221 -18.76 -4.50 11.37
C PRO A 221 -17.42 -3.82 11.62
N LEU A 222 -16.90 -3.04 10.67
CA LEU A 222 -15.63 -2.32 10.78
C LEU A 222 -15.77 -0.94 11.44
N LEU A 223 -16.99 -0.45 11.70
CA LEU A 223 -17.20 0.95 12.13
C LEU A 223 -16.44 1.29 13.42
N ASP A 224 -16.49 0.39 14.41
CA ASP A 224 -15.84 0.54 15.70
C ASP A 224 -14.33 0.24 15.64
N ASP A 225 -13.87 -0.34 14.54
CA ASP A 225 -12.50 -0.79 14.31
C ASP A 225 -11.67 0.23 13.48
N ILE A 226 -12.20 1.42 13.22
CA ILE A 226 -11.45 2.51 12.53
C ILE A 226 -10.78 3.40 13.58
N ASP A 227 -9.44 3.32 13.68
CA ASP A 227 -8.63 4.21 14.52
C ASP A 227 -8.35 5.52 13.77
N GLU A 228 -8.84 6.65 14.30
CA GLU A 228 -8.60 7.98 13.72
C GLU A 228 -7.21 8.54 14.06
N THR A 229 -6.45 7.84 14.90
CA THR A 229 -5.07 8.20 15.25
C THR A 229 -4.14 7.95 14.06
N VAL A 230 -3.37 8.96 13.69
CA VAL A 230 -2.26 8.80 12.74
C VAL A 230 -0.98 8.64 13.52
N TYR A 231 -0.35 7.48 13.41
CA TYR A 231 0.96 7.24 13.99
C TYR A 231 2.05 7.79 13.07
N PHE A 232 3.18 8.21 13.61
CA PHE A 232 4.37 8.59 12.86
C PHE A 232 5.47 7.60 13.16
N VAL A 233 6.03 6.99 12.12
CA VAL A 233 7.16 6.08 12.24
C VAL A 233 8.40 6.74 11.64
N SER A 234 9.46 6.81 12.44
CA SER A 234 10.72 7.44 12.03
C SER A 234 11.93 6.64 12.53
N ARG A 235 13.08 6.81 11.87
CA ARG A 235 14.35 6.28 12.35
C ARG A 235 14.96 7.27 13.34
N GLN A 236 15.49 6.76 14.44
CA GLN A 236 16.08 7.59 15.48
C GLN A 236 17.42 8.20 15.04
N ASN A 237 18.23 7.45 14.29
CA ASN A 237 19.51 7.91 13.77
C ASN A 237 19.89 7.18 12.47
N ASP A 238 20.97 7.62 11.83
CA ASP A 238 21.41 7.10 10.54
C ASP A 238 22.12 5.73 10.63
N ILE A 239 22.54 5.32 11.83
CA ILE A 239 23.52 4.24 12.05
C ILE A 239 22.83 2.97 12.55
N GLU A 240 21.83 3.13 13.41
CA GLU A 240 21.07 2.06 14.06
C GLU A 240 19.65 2.07 13.51
N ASP A 241 19.16 0.89 13.13
CA ASP A 241 17.76 0.71 12.75
C ASP A 241 16.85 0.64 13.99
N VAL A 242 16.99 1.64 14.87
CA VAL A 242 16.08 1.91 15.98
C VAL A 242 15.05 2.91 15.48
N PHE A 243 13.79 2.61 15.74
CA PHE A 243 12.67 3.39 15.25
C PHE A 243 11.95 4.07 16.40
N THR A 244 11.20 5.12 16.11
CA THR A 244 10.26 5.72 17.05
C THR A 244 8.85 5.59 16.50
N ILE A 245 7.89 5.41 17.40
CA ILE A 245 6.47 5.54 17.09
C ILE A 245 5.92 6.70 17.90
N ASP A 246 5.39 7.69 17.21
CA ASP A 246 4.76 8.86 17.81
C ASP A 246 3.29 8.97 17.38
N ARG A 247 2.45 9.59 18.19
CA ARG A 247 1.08 9.96 17.76
C ARG A 247 1.13 11.35 17.13
N CYS A 248 0.68 11.47 15.87
CA CYS A 248 0.53 12.78 15.25
C CYS A 248 -0.65 13.52 15.90
N SER A 249 -0.37 14.52 16.73
CA SER A 249 -1.36 15.54 17.08
C SER A 249 -1.77 16.34 15.83
N SER A 250 -2.93 16.99 15.88
CA SER A 250 -3.50 17.80 14.80
C SER A 250 -2.53 18.81 14.19
N ASP A 251 -1.53 19.26 14.94
CA ASP A 251 -0.68 20.39 14.58
C ASP A 251 0.79 20.04 14.32
N CYS A 252 1.16 18.75 14.30
CA CYS A 252 2.50 18.26 13.96
C CYS A 252 3.69 18.90 14.74
N SER A 253 3.42 19.72 15.76
CA SER A 253 4.42 20.45 16.55
C SER A 253 4.72 19.78 17.88
N ASP A 254 3.80 18.94 18.38
CA ASP A 254 3.87 18.40 19.73
C ASP A 254 4.08 16.89 19.69
N ILE A 255 5.35 16.49 19.67
CA ILE A 255 5.81 15.11 19.85
C ILE A 255 5.69 14.79 21.36
N ASN A 256 4.58 14.20 21.76
CA ASN A 256 4.24 14.05 23.17
C ASN A 256 4.67 12.72 23.82
N ASP A 257 5.13 11.71 23.06
CA ASP A 257 5.54 10.42 23.65
C ASP A 257 6.47 9.60 22.72
N MET A 258 7.72 10.04 22.58
CA MET A 258 8.71 9.38 21.73
C MET A 258 9.24 8.12 22.42
N THR A 259 8.71 6.96 22.05
CA THR A 259 9.22 5.67 22.52
C THR A 259 10.08 5.03 21.43
N SER A 260 11.36 4.80 21.74
CA SER A 260 12.24 4.00 20.90
C SER A 260 11.74 2.55 20.86
N LYS A 261 11.79 1.95 19.68
CA LYS A 261 11.33 0.59 19.39
C LYS A 261 12.38 -0.15 18.56
N THR A 262 12.61 -1.41 18.90
CA THR A 262 13.35 -2.33 18.02
C THR A 262 12.46 -2.83 16.88
N ASP A 263 13.07 -3.49 15.90
CA ASP A 263 12.34 -4.17 14.82
C ASP A 263 11.31 -5.18 15.36
N GLU A 264 11.69 -5.96 16.39
CA GLU A 264 10.82 -6.93 17.07
C GLU A 264 9.56 -6.27 17.63
N GLU A 265 9.74 -5.13 18.30
CA GLU A 265 8.66 -4.42 18.97
C GLU A 265 7.71 -3.79 17.95
N ILE A 266 8.23 -3.24 16.84
CA ILE A 266 7.37 -2.72 15.77
C ILE A 266 6.63 -3.83 15.05
N TYR A 267 7.33 -4.92 14.69
CA TYR A 267 6.70 -6.06 14.05
C TYR A 267 5.54 -6.59 14.90
N SER A 268 5.80 -6.78 16.20
CA SER A 268 4.77 -7.22 17.16
C SER A 268 3.62 -6.21 17.26
N TRP A 269 3.92 -4.91 17.36
CA TRP A 269 2.89 -3.86 17.43
C TRP A 269 1.98 -3.86 16.19
N ILE A 270 2.55 -3.85 14.99
CA ILE A 270 1.79 -3.85 13.73
C ILE A 270 1.01 -5.16 13.57
N SER A 271 1.62 -6.31 13.88
CA SER A 271 0.97 -7.63 13.77
C SER A 271 -0.26 -7.73 14.68
N ASN A 272 -0.21 -7.09 15.85
CA ASN A 272 -1.30 -7.10 16.83
C ASN A 272 -2.38 -6.04 16.58
N MET A 273 -2.21 -5.10 15.64
CA MET A 273 -3.25 -4.13 15.28
C MET A 273 -4.52 -4.83 14.77
N VAL A 274 -5.69 -4.31 15.13
CA VAL A 274 -7.00 -4.81 14.67
C VAL A 274 -7.76 -3.66 14.03
N GLY A 275 -8.40 -3.91 12.90
CA GLY A 275 -9.19 -2.89 12.21
C GLY A 275 -8.40 -2.11 11.16
N ILE A 276 -8.65 -0.80 11.11
CA ILE A 276 -8.10 0.11 10.09
C ILE A 276 -7.31 1.23 10.79
N HIS A 277 -6.04 1.34 10.43
CA HIS A 277 -5.05 2.23 11.04
C HIS A 277 -4.37 3.09 9.98
N ALA A 278 -3.71 4.17 10.41
CA ALA A 278 -2.82 4.92 9.54
C ALA A 278 -1.48 5.24 10.20
N ILE A 279 -0.42 5.12 9.40
CA ILE A 279 0.94 5.49 9.73
C ILE A 279 1.45 6.46 8.68
N ARG A 280 1.94 7.60 9.14
CA ARG A 280 2.76 8.53 8.35
C ARG A 280 4.23 8.14 8.48
N ASP A 281 4.86 7.85 7.37
CA ASP A 281 6.30 7.55 7.30
C ASP A 281 7.13 8.83 7.14
N ASN A 282 8.43 8.73 7.43
CA ASN A 282 9.33 9.88 7.38
C ASN A 282 9.88 10.15 5.97
N CYS A 283 9.16 10.97 5.19
CA CYS A 283 9.58 11.37 3.83
C CYS A 283 10.92 12.11 3.80
N ASN A 284 11.17 12.93 4.83
CA ASN A 284 12.38 13.74 4.92
C ASN A 284 13.64 12.86 5.06
N ASP A 285 13.53 11.72 5.74
CA ASP A 285 14.63 10.76 5.85
C ASP A 285 14.98 10.17 4.47
N TRP A 286 13.97 9.73 3.73
CA TRP A 286 14.15 9.17 2.38
C TRP A 286 14.75 10.20 1.41
N LEU A 287 14.23 11.44 1.42
CA LEU A 287 14.71 12.54 0.59
C LEU A 287 16.17 12.91 0.89
N ARG A 288 16.56 13.00 2.17
CA ARG A 288 17.93 13.37 2.58
C ARG A 288 18.97 12.32 2.20
N HIS A 289 18.53 11.11 1.94
CA HIS A 289 19.36 9.98 1.53
C HIS A 289 19.17 9.63 0.05
N ASP A 290 18.91 10.64 -0.79
CA ASP A 290 18.81 10.51 -2.25
C ASP A 290 17.82 9.43 -2.72
N PHE A 291 16.73 9.26 -1.96
CA PHE A 291 15.70 8.25 -2.20
C PHE A 291 16.22 6.80 -2.15
N ASP A 292 17.31 6.50 -1.44
CA ASP A 292 17.78 5.12 -1.28
C ASP A 292 16.70 4.22 -0.65
N SER A 293 16.42 3.07 -1.26
CA SER A 293 15.40 2.11 -0.83
C SER A 293 15.59 1.62 0.60
N ARG A 294 16.80 1.69 1.14
CA ARG A 294 17.10 1.37 2.55
C ARG A 294 16.56 2.43 3.54
N ARG A 295 16.18 3.60 3.04
CA ARG A 295 15.60 4.72 3.79
C ARG A 295 14.14 4.99 3.42
N GLY A 296 13.57 4.13 2.59
CA GLY A 296 12.15 4.12 2.28
C GLY A 296 11.29 3.72 3.49
N LYS A 297 10.00 3.49 3.25
CA LYS A 297 9.02 3.03 4.25
C LYS A 297 9.47 1.67 4.79
N PRO A 298 9.81 1.53 6.09
CA PRO A 298 10.20 0.25 6.64
C PRO A 298 9.05 -0.76 6.56
N PHE A 299 9.38 -1.99 6.19
CA PHE A 299 8.42 -3.08 6.03
C PHE A 299 9.04 -4.41 6.49
N TRP A 300 8.45 -5.00 7.52
CA TRP A 300 8.98 -6.18 8.20
C TRP A 300 8.32 -7.46 7.72
N ILE A 301 9.14 -8.48 7.46
CA ILE A 301 8.70 -9.82 7.05
C ILE A 301 9.43 -10.85 7.92
N ASP A 302 8.68 -11.57 8.74
CA ASP A 302 9.20 -12.71 9.50
C ASP A 302 8.87 -14.00 8.75
N LYS A 303 9.90 -14.70 8.25
CA LYS A 303 9.73 -15.98 7.53
C LYS A 303 9.24 -17.10 8.45
N THR A 304 9.37 -16.93 9.76
CA THR A 304 8.97 -17.91 10.76
C THR A 304 7.59 -17.65 11.35
N ASP A 305 6.94 -16.54 10.98
CA ASP A 305 5.61 -16.23 11.48
C ASP A 305 4.56 -17.12 10.79
N GLU A 306 4.02 -18.06 11.54
CA GLU A 306 2.96 -18.98 11.09
C GLU A 306 1.55 -18.38 11.23
N PHE A 307 1.41 -17.22 11.86
CA PHE A 307 0.12 -16.62 12.24
C PHE A 307 -0.24 -15.40 11.40
N HIS A 308 0.75 -14.65 10.90
CA HIS A 308 0.53 -13.42 10.14
C HIS A 308 1.07 -13.50 8.72
N HIS A 309 0.41 -12.81 7.81
CA HIS A 309 0.89 -12.56 6.46
C HIS A 309 0.75 -11.07 6.14
N HIS A 310 1.90 -10.41 6.07
CA HIS A 310 1.97 -8.99 5.74
C HIS A 310 2.07 -8.81 4.22
N VAL A 311 1.25 -7.93 3.64
CA VAL A 311 1.26 -7.60 2.21
C VAL A 311 1.27 -6.09 2.04
N PHE A 312 2.18 -5.55 1.24
CA PHE A 312 2.32 -4.12 0.98
C PHE A 312 1.98 -3.78 -0.47
N PHE A 313 0.95 -2.97 -0.65
CA PHE A 313 0.47 -2.39 -1.90
C PHE A 313 0.96 -0.94 -2.03
N ASP A 314 1.76 -0.65 -3.05
CA ASP A 314 2.24 0.70 -3.36
C ASP A 314 2.71 0.74 -4.82
N ASP A 315 2.41 1.82 -5.54
CA ASP A 315 2.77 1.98 -6.97
C ASP A 315 4.28 2.18 -7.19
N ASN A 316 5.01 2.57 -6.16
CA ASN A 316 6.45 2.82 -6.18
C ASN A 316 7.31 1.65 -5.66
N ILE A 317 6.70 0.48 -5.49
CA ILE A 317 7.45 -0.76 -5.23
C ILE A 317 8.15 -1.19 -6.52
N ARG A 318 9.49 -1.15 -6.50
CA ARG A 318 10.35 -1.51 -7.64
C ARG A 318 11.47 -2.41 -7.16
N PRO A 319 11.23 -3.73 -6.99
CA PRO A 319 12.24 -4.65 -6.49
C PRO A 319 13.55 -4.54 -7.28
N GLY A 320 14.68 -4.45 -6.60
CA GLY A 320 15.98 -4.27 -7.23
C GLY A 320 16.38 -2.83 -7.55
N SER A 321 15.45 -1.88 -7.50
CA SER A 321 15.74 -0.47 -7.75
C SER A 321 16.35 0.21 -6.54
N VAL A 322 17.25 1.17 -6.78
CA VAL A 322 17.82 2.03 -5.73
C VAL A 322 16.76 2.91 -5.09
N ASP A 323 15.69 3.22 -5.82
CA ASP A 323 14.63 4.15 -5.40
C ASP A 323 13.29 3.48 -5.11
N SER A 324 13.29 2.17 -4.83
CA SER A 324 12.08 1.46 -4.38
C SER A 324 11.63 2.05 -3.05
N ILE A 325 10.32 2.31 -2.91
CA ILE A 325 9.78 2.98 -1.72
C ILE A 325 9.79 2.09 -0.46
N ALA A 326 9.78 0.77 -0.62
CA ALA A 326 9.71 -0.17 0.49
C ALA A 326 11.12 -0.56 0.95
N ASN A 327 11.45 -0.27 2.20
CA ASN A 327 12.63 -0.82 2.87
C ASN A 327 12.28 -2.18 3.50
N ILE A 328 12.60 -3.26 2.80
CA ILE A 328 12.30 -4.62 3.27
C ILE A 328 13.30 -5.04 4.36
N ARG A 329 12.75 -5.45 5.50
CA ARG A 329 13.47 -5.98 6.66
C ARG A 329 13.01 -7.40 6.94
N VAL A 330 13.92 -8.35 6.99
CA VAL A 330 13.60 -9.78 7.04
C VAL A 330 14.19 -10.43 8.27
N ARG A 331 13.39 -11.28 8.93
CA ARG A 331 13.88 -12.30 9.86
C ARG A 331 13.86 -13.66 9.16
N ASP A 332 15.01 -14.31 9.10
CA ASP A 332 15.18 -15.58 8.38
C ASP A 332 14.81 -16.79 9.23
N ASN A 333 15.08 -16.73 10.54
CA ASN A 333 14.75 -17.78 11.51
C ASN A 333 14.47 -17.20 12.92
N PHE A 334 13.90 -18.01 13.82
CA PHE A 334 13.48 -17.59 15.17
C PHE A 334 14.57 -16.98 16.05
N VAL A 335 15.84 -17.28 15.78
CA VAL A 335 16.98 -16.78 16.58
C VAL A 335 17.69 -15.60 15.92
N SER A 336 17.33 -15.25 14.68
CA SER A 336 17.90 -14.12 13.95
C SER A 336 17.17 -12.81 14.26
N ALA A 337 17.93 -11.72 14.37
CA ALA A 337 17.38 -10.38 14.34
C ALA A 337 16.88 -10.03 12.92
N PHE A 338 16.00 -9.04 12.81
CA PHE A 338 15.68 -8.47 11.51
C PHE A 338 16.92 -7.84 10.87
N ARG A 339 17.01 -7.95 9.55
CA ARG A 339 18.07 -7.33 8.74
C ARG A 339 17.49 -6.67 7.50
N ASN A 340 18.15 -5.62 7.02
CA ASN A 340 17.97 -5.20 5.63
C ASN A 340 18.38 -6.34 4.70
N ILE A 341 17.68 -6.47 3.58
CA ILE A 341 18.05 -7.40 2.51
C ILE A 341 18.77 -6.67 1.38
N ASP A 342 19.52 -7.41 0.58
CA ASP A 342 20.06 -6.87 -0.66
C ASP A 342 18.93 -6.60 -1.65
N ARG A 343 19.06 -5.55 -2.47
CA ARG A 343 18.04 -5.17 -3.46
C ARG A 343 17.67 -6.31 -4.42
N LYS A 344 18.63 -7.19 -4.73
CA LYS A 344 18.40 -8.37 -5.57
C LYS A 344 17.47 -9.39 -4.90
N GLU A 345 17.52 -9.52 -3.58
CA GLU A 345 16.65 -10.41 -2.80
C GLU A 345 15.20 -9.92 -2.78
N GLU A 346 14.92 -8.62 -3.00
CA GLU A 346 13.57 -8.04 -2.96
C GLU A 346 12.59 -8.75 -3.91
N HIS A 347 13.07 -9.26 -5.03
CA HIS A 347 12.26 -9.99 -6.01
C HIS A 347 11.60 -11.25 -5.44
N ALA A 348 12.20 -11.87 -4.42
CA ALA A 348 11.64 -13.06 -3.77
C ALA A 348 10.33 -12.76 -3.01
N TYR A 349 10.03 -11.48 -2.74
CA TYR A 349 8.84 -11.04 -2.02
C TYR A 349 7.77 -10.47 -2.95
N LEU A 350 8.07 -10.30 -4.24
CA LEU A 350 7.13 -9.85 -5.25
C LEU A 350 5.98 -10.85 -5.39
N ASN A 351 4.75 -10.36 -5.45
CA ASN A 351 3.53 -11.17 -5.53
C ASN A 351 3.39 -12.16 -4.36
N LYS A 352 4.05 -11.88 -3.23
CA LYS A 352 3.96 -12.64 -1.98
C LYS A 352 3.74 -11.71 -0.80
N ASN A 353 4.64 -10.77 -0.58
CA ASN A 353 4.53 -9.73 0.44
C ASN A 353 4.49 -8.32 -0.16
N LEU A 354 4.87 -8.17 -1.43
CA LEU A 354 4.91 -6.90 -2.14
C LEU A 354 4.05 -6.94 -3.39
N VAL A 355 3.26 -5.89 -3.60
CA VAL A 355 2.42 -5.69 -4.77
C VAL A 355 2.70 -4.30 -5.36
N PRO A 356 3.48 -4.21 -6.45
CA PRO A 356 3.57 -3.00 -7.26
C PRO A 356 2.20 -2.71 -7.87
N VAL A 357 1.55 -1.65 -7.41
CA VAL A 357 0.19 -1.34 -7.85
C VAL A 357 0.21 -0.68 -9.23
N VAL A 358 -0.50 -1.29 -10.18
CA VAL A 358 -0.82 -0.68 -11.47
C VAL A 358 -2.11 0.11 -11.29
N PHE A 359 -1.98 1.43 -11.07
CA PHE A 359 -3.10 2.27 -10.65
C PHE A 359 -4.26 2.30 -11.65
N THR A 360 -3.96 2.25 -12.96
CA THR A 360 -4.99 2.17 -14.01
C THR A 360 -5.81 0.89 -13.93
N ASP A 361 -5.16 -0.23 -13.61
CA ASP A 361 -5.84 -1.52 -13.50
C ASP A 361 -6.71 -1.52 -12.24
N ALA A 362 -6.23 -0.93 -11.15
CA ALA A 362 -7.01 -0.75 -9.92
C ALA A 362 -8.23 0.17 -10.10
N ILE A 363 -8.17 1.13 -11.04
CA ILE A 363 -9.33 1.96 -11.43
C ILE A 363 -10.33 1.15 -12.26
N MET A 364 -9.86 0.31 -13.17
CA MET A 364 -10.70 -0.35 -14.19
C MET A 364 -11.28 -1.69 -13.73
N ASP A 365 -10.67 -2.35 -12.74
CA ASP A 365 -11.08 -3.65 -12.21
C ASP A 365 -11.41 -3.54 -10.72
N ASP A 366 -12.70 -3.54 -10.39
CA ASP A 366 -13.17 -3.51 -9.01
C ASP A 366 -12.64 -4.69 -8.17
N GLU A 367 -12.23 -5.80 -8.79
CA GLU A 367 -11.64 -6.94 -8.07
C GLU A 367 -10.11 -6.91 -8.00
N TYR A 368 -9.46 -5.85 -8.48
CA TYR A 368 -8.00 -5.77 -8.61
C TYR A 368 -7.29 -6.19 -7.31
N PHE A 369 -7.58 -5.54 -6.18
CA PHE A 369 -6.89 -5.83 -4.93
C PHE A 369 -7.24 -7.21 -4.36
N VAL A 370 -8.45 -7.71 -4.60
CA VAL A 370 -8.85 -9.07 -4.22
C VAL A 370 -8.01 -10.09 -4.98
N LYS A 371 -7.84 -9.91 -6.30
CA LYS A 371 -7.03 -10.78 -7.16
C LYS A 371 -5.55 -10.75 -6.76
N GLN A 372 -5.00 -9.56 -6.51
CA GLN A 372 -3.62 -9.40 -6.06
C GLN A 372 -3.37 -10.07 -4.70
N LEU A 373 -4.28 -9.88 -3.74
CA LEU A 373 -4.18 -10.52 -2.43
C LEU A 373 -4.22 -12.05 -2.54
N ARG A 374 -5.14 -12.61 -3.34
CA ARG A 374 -5.22 -14.06 -3.56
C ARG A 374 -3.93 -14.61 -4.16
N LEU A 375 -3.34 -13.91 -5.14
CA LEU A 375 -2.03 -14.27 -5.69
C LEU A 375 -0.95 -14.29 -4.61
N CYS A 376 -0.92 -13.28 -3.73
CA CYS A 376 -0.01 -13.24 -2.58
C CYS A 376 -0.19 -14.44 -1.66
N GLU A 377 -1.42 -14.77 -1.27
CA GLU A 377 -1.71 -15.92 -0.40
C GLU A 377 -1.29 -17.25 -1.02
N ASP A 378 -1.58 -17.43 -2.31
CA ASP A 378 -1.24 -18.66 -3.05
C ASP A 378 0.27 -18.84 -3.15
N ASN A 379 1.02 -17.78 -3.46
CA ASN A 379 2.48 -17.83 -3.52
C ASN A 379 3.10 -17.97 -2.14
N PHE A 380 2.53 -17.32 -1.12
CA PHE A 380 3.01 -17.46 0.24
C PHE A 380 2.87 -18.89 0.75
N SER A 381 1.74 -19.54 0.44
CA SER A 381 1.45 -20.90 0.87
C SER A 381 2.37 -21.94 0.22
N LYS A 382 2.78 -21.76 -1.04
CA LYS A 382 3.67 -22.69 -1.75
C LYS A 382 5.04 -22.81 -1.08
N ASP A 383 5.58 -21.70 -0.58
CA ASP A 383 6.91 -21.68 0.04
C ASP A 383 6.97 -22.45 1.37
N VAL A 384 5.83 -22.59 2.07
CA VAL A 384 5.73 -23.34 3.33
C VAL A 384 5.86 -24.85 3.11
N TYR A 385 5.56 -25.35 1.91
CA TYR A 385 5.62 -26.79 1.57
C TYR A 385 6.92 -27.21 0.86
N THR A 386 7.90 -26.32 0.73
CA THR A 386 9.18 -26.57 0.03
C THR A 386 10.38 -26.86 0.94
N TYR A 387 10.18 -27.05 2.25
CA TYR A 387 11.22 -27.39 3.21
C TYR A 387 11.23 -28.86 3.60
#